data_AF-A0AAN7I5M8-F1
#
_entry.id   AF-A0AAN7I5M8-F1
#
_cell.length_a   1.000
_cell.length_b   1.000
_cell.length_c   1.000
_cell.angle_alpha   90.00
_cell.angle_beta   90.00
_cell.angle_gamma   90.00
#
_symmetry.space_group_name_H-M   'P 1'
#
loop_
_entity.id
_entity.type
_entity.pdbx_description
1 polymer ?
#
loop_
_entity_poly.entity_id
_entity_poly.type
_entity_poly.pdbx_seq_one_letter_code
_entity_poly.pdbx_strand_id
1 'polypeptide(L)'
;MSQQVSLDLLFFYVPVIKEDKKCIGLNKVLWIIAIVLRSVIDMIYIVHFGVQCKIRLEERDNESNTTCWAKVRRHLWFITFNVLFILPIPQVVMPSIFSEMRRTKSSNITNLNSVILLHYGARVSQIYRYILADHASAEKCDKASVWIEASFYLFLYILAGHVTGAFWYFFSTQRLMACWHKACEIHGDGVEISFNCDHSFRKLSFLDDFCRIDDTPSPSSFDFGIFLEACRSRILESTGFLQKVLYCCWWGLRNLSSFGSNLQTSSYIWENIFALGISTFGLLLFLYFMGNLQVFMISE
;
A
#
# COMPACT_ATOMS: atom_id res chain seq x y z
N MET A 1 5.41 -5.42 -13.82
CA MET A 1 4.36 -4.42 -13.49
C MET A 1 4.00 -4.52 -12.01
N SER A 2 3.85 -5.76 -11.50
CA SER A 2 3.73 -6.09 -10.06
C SER A 2 4.84 -5.56 -9.16
N GLN A 3 6.10 -5.56 -9.61
CA GLN A 3 7.25 -5.12 -8.80
C GLN A 3 7.18 -3.64 -8.38
N GLN A 4 6.63 -2.77 -9.23
CA GLN A 4 6.52 -1.33 -8.96
C GLN A 4 5.49 -1.03 -7.86
N VAL A 5 4.43 -1.84 -7.76
CA VAL A 5 3.45 -1.75 -6.67
C VAL A 5 4.10 -2.12 -5.34
N SER A 6 4.97 -3.12 -5.31
CA SER A 6 5.70 -3.51 -4.10
C SER A 6 6.69 -2.44 -3.63
N LEU A 7 7.43 -1.82 -4.56
CA LEU A 7 8.45 -0.83 -4.21
C LEU A 7 7.87 0.49 -3.69
N ASP A 8 6.72 0.91 -4.19
CA ASP A 8 6.07 2.14 -3.70
C ASP A 8 5.57 2.00 -2.25
N LEU A 9 5.39 0.77 -1.76
CA LEU A 9 5.03 0.50 -0.37
C LEU A 9 6.23 0.62 0.57
N LEU A 10 7.47 0.67 0.07
CA LEU A 10 8.63 0.93 0.91
C LEU A 10 8.51 2.27 1.64
N PHE A 11 7.89 3.27 1.00
CA PHE A 11 7.63 4.57 1.61
C PHE A 11 6.71 4.47 2.83
N PHE A 12 5.81 3.48 2.87
CA PHE A 12 4.87 3.31 3.97
C PHE A 12 5.58 2.88 5.26
N TYR A 13 6.74 2.23 5.15
CA TYR A 13 7.56 1.78 6.28
C TYR A 13 8.60 2.80 6.76
N VAL A 14 8.74 3.94 6.07
CA VAL A 14 9.67 5.02 6.42
C VAL A 14 9.36 5.67 7.77
N PRO A 15 8.10 6.00 8.13
CA PRO A 15 7.85 6.58 9.43
C PRO A 15 8.18 5.59 10.56
N VAL A 16 8.87 6.10 11.58
CA VAL A 16 9.27 5.38 12.79
C VAL A 16 8.81 6.18 14.00
N ILE A 17 8.05 5.55 14.87
CA ILE A 17 7.57 6.15 16.11
C ILE A 17 8.66 6.06 17.18
N LYS A 18 8.89 7.15 17.90
CA LYS A 18 9.70 7.17 19.12
C LYS A 18 8.77 7.43 20.29
N GLU A 19 8.31 6.35 20.91
CA GLU A 19 7.27 6.40 21.94
C GLU A 19 7.76 7.12 23.21
N ASP A 20 9.05 6.96 23.54
CA ASP A 20 9.72 7.65 24.65
C ASP A 20 9.68 9.18 24.54
N LYS A 21 9.71 9.68 23.29
CA LYS A 21 9.71 11.12 22.97
C LYS A 21 8.38 11.61 22.42
N LYS A 22 7.40 10.72 22.23
CA LYS A 22 6.12 10.97 21.55
C LYS A 22 6.31 11.77 20.27
N CYS A 23 7.16 11.26 19.38
CA CYS A 23 7.47 11.92 18.11
C CYS A 23 7.59 10.91 16.97
N ILE A 24 7.46 11.42 15.74
CA ILE A 24 7.60 10.65 14.50
C ILE A 24 8.91 11.03 13.79
N GLY A 25 9.79 10.04 13.67
CA GLY A 25 11.02 10.09 12.88
C GLY A 25 10.83 9.50 11.49
N LEU A 26 11.77 9.77 10.59
CA LEU A 26 11.80 9.18 9.26
C LEU A 26 13.10 8.38 9.09
N ASN A 27 13.00 7.13 8.67
CA ASN A 27 14.16 6.32 8.32
C ASN A 27 14.75 6.81 6.99
N LYS A 28 15.75 7.70 7.07
CA LYS A 28 16.42 8.30 5.90
C LYS A 28 17.07 7.26 4.99
N VAL A 29 17.63 6.20 5.57
CA VAL A 29 18.26 5.11 4.78
C VAL A 29 17.22 4.39 3.94
N LEU A 30 16.09 4.00 4.55
CA LEU A 30 15.00 3.36 3.83
C LEU A 30 14.39 4.27 2.76
N TRP A 31 14.24 5.56 3.06
CA TRP A 31 13.77 6.55 2.10
C TRP A 31 14.67 6.64 0.86
N ILE A 32 16.00 6.71 1.06
CA ILE A 32 16.98 6.73 -0.03
C ILE A 32 16.92 5.42 -0.84
N ILE A 33 16.89 4.27 -0.18
CA ILE A 33 16.78 2.96 -0.84
C ILE A 33 15.51 2.90 -1.71
N ALA A 34 14.37 3.34 -1.18
CA ALA A 34 13.11 3.36 -1.91
C ALA A 34 13.18 4.25 -3.16
N ILE A 35 13.79 5.45 -3.05
CA ILE A 35 13.99 6.33 -4.21
C ILE A 35 14.88 5.67 -5.27
N VAL A 36 16.04 5.13 -4.87
CA VAL A 36 16.99 4.51 -5.80
C VAL A 36 16.36 3.33 -6.52
N LEU A 37 15.72 2.41 -5.80
CA LEU A 37 15.04 1.26 -6.39
C LEU A 37 13.94 1.71 -7.35
N ARG A 38 13.17 2.73 -6.97
CA ARG A 38 12.09 3.27 -7.80
C ARG A 38 12.63 3.86 -9.11
N SER A 39 13.71 4.65 -9.03
CA SER A 39 14.36 5.24 -10.20
C SER A 39 14.89 4.19 -11.17
N VAL A 40 15.50 3.11 -10.67
CA VAL A 40 15.97 2.00 -11.51
C VAL A 40 14.81 1.35 -12.25
N ILE A 41 13.70 1.08 -11.57
CA ILE A 41 12.51 0.49 -12.20
C ILE A 41 11.86 1.46 -13.20
N ASP A 42 11.76 2.76 -12.88
CA ASP A 42 11.25 3.77 -13.84
C ASP A 42 12.09 3.82 -15.12
N MET A 43 13.41 3.75 -15.01
CA MET A 43 14.29 3.72 -16.18
C MET A 43 14.03 2.49 -17.07
N ILE A 44 13.88 1.31 -16.45
CA ILE A 44 13.53 0.08 -17.19
C ILE A 44 12.18 0.24 -17.89
N TYR A 45 11.18 0.82 -17.21
CA TYR A 45 9.87 1.07 -17.79
C TYR A 45 9.87 2.07 -18.93
N ILE A 46 10.66 3.14 -18.82
CA ILE A 46 10.80 4.15 -19.87
C ILE A 46 11.42 3.53 -21.13
N VAL A 47 12.46 2.70 -20.96
CA VAL A 47 13.09 1.97 -22.09
C VAL A 47 12.09 1.03 -22.74
N HIS A 48 11.38 0.23 -21.94
CA HIS A 48 10.37 -0.69 -22.45
C HIS A 48 9.23 0.04 -23.18
N PHE A 49 8.75 1.15 -22.62
CA PHE A 49 7.76 2.01 -23.24
C PHE A 49 8.25 2.60 -24.57
N GLY A 50 9.51 3.05 -24.63
CA GLY A 50 10.13 3.55 -25.86
C GLY A 50 10.19 2.50 -26.97
N VAL A 51 10.57 1.27 -26.64
CA VAL A 51 10.59 0.14 -27.59
C VAL A 51 9.18 -0.18 -28.08
N GLN A 52 8.18 -0.26 -27.18
CA GLN A 52 6.79 -0.50 -27.56
C GLN A 52 6.20 0.61 -28.42
N CYS A 53 6.61 1.86 -28.19
CA CYS A 53 6.21 2.99 -29.00
C CYS A 53 6.76 2.85 -30.44
N LYS A 54 8.05 2.49 -30.58
CA LYS A 54 8.67 2.26 -31.89
C LYS A 54 7.96 1.16 -32.69
N ILE A 55 7.73 0.00 -32.07
CA ILE A 55 7.06 -1.15 -32.72
C ILE A 55 5.68 -0.72 -33.24
N ARG A 56 4.91 0.01 -32.45
CA ARG A 56 3.56 0.43 -32.85
C ARG A 56 3.53 1.55 -33.88
N LEU A 57 4.57 2.38 -33.94
CA LEU A 57 4.72 3.33 -35.03
C LEU A 57 4.99 2.60 -36.35
N GLU A 58 5.83 1.56 -36.34
CA GLU A 58 6.09 0.72 -37.51
C GLU A 58 4.83 -0.06 -37.97
N GLU A 59 4.03 -0.60 -37.04
CA GLU A 59 2.76 -1.26 -37.36
C GLU A 59 1.70 -0.30 -37.92
N ARG A 60 1.70 0.96 -37.47
CA ARG A 60 0.74 1.98 -37.90
C ARG A 60 0.84 2.31 -39.39
N ASP A 61 2.05 2.27 -39.94
CA ASP A 61 2.31 2.55 -41.36
C ASP A 61 1.84 1.40 -42.27
N ASN A 62 1.70 0.18 -41.73
CA ASN A 62 1.30 -1.00 -42.49
C ASN A 62 -0.22 -1.31 -42.48
N GLU A 63 -1.01 -0.71 -41.58
CA GLU A 63 -2.42 -1.07 -41.40
C GLU A 63 -3.37 -0.12 -42.19
N SER A 64 -3.98 -0.57 -43.31
CA SER A 64 -4.77 0.31 -44.20
C SER A 64 -6.26 0.48 -43.86
N ASN A 65 -6.82 -0.29 -42.93
CA ASN A 65 -8.29 -0.54 -42.87
C ASN A 65 -9.06 0.01 -41.66
N THR A 66 -8.50 0.87 -40.81
CA THR A 66 -9.22 1.48 -39.67
C THR A 66 -9.33 3.01 -39.79
N THR A 67 -10.46 3.58 -39.34
CA THR A 67 -10.72 5.03 -39.40
C THR A 67 -9.67 5.81 -38.59
N CYS A 68 -9.19 6.93 -39.15
CA CYS A 68 -8.12 7.75 -38.58
C CYS A 68 -8.39 8.12 -37.09
N TRP A 69 -9.64 8.43 -36.76
CA TRP A 69 -10.04 8.84 -35.41
C TRP A 69 -9.98 7.69 -34.37
N ALA A 70 -10.37 6.47 -34.77
CA ALA A 70 -10.30 5.30 -33.89
C ALA A 70 -8.84 4.90 -33.60
N LYS A 71 -7.94 5.03 -34.60
CA LYS A 71 -6.49 4.83 -34.42
C LYS A 71 -5.89 5.82 -33.42
N VAL A 72 -6.14 7.12 -33.62
CA VAL A 72 -5.61 8.18 -32.74
C VAL A 72 -6.10 8.00 -31.31
N ARG A 73 -7.39 7.70 -31.12
CA ARG A 73 -7.97 7.45 -29.79
C ARG A 73 -7.33 6.25 -29.08
N ARG A 74 -7.14 5.12 -29.78
CA ARG A 74 -6.52 3.92 -29.21
C ARG A 74 -5.06 4.18 -28.81
N HIS A 75 -4.33 4.90 -29.65
CA HIS A 75 -2.93 5.23 -29.41
C HIS A 75 -2.76 6.23 -28.25
N LEU A 76 -3.59 7.28 -28.20
CA LEU A 76 -3.62 8.23 -27.09
C LEU A 76 -4.01 7.56 -25.78
N TRP A 77 -5.00 6.66 -25.78
CA TRP A 77 -5.39 5.92 -24.59
C TRP A 77 -4.27 5.02 -24.08
N PHE A 78 -3.53 4.35 -24.97
CA PHE A 78 -2.35 3.58 -24.58
C PHE A 78 -1.24 4.46 -23.98
N ILE A 79 -0.93 5.61 -24.58
CA ILE A 79 0.09 6.53 -24.06
C ILE A 79 -0.31 7.02 -22.67
N THR A 80 -1.54 7.55 -22.52
CA THR A 80 -2.05 8.04 -21.24
C THR A 80 -2.01 6.96 -20.16
N PHE A 81 -2.36 5.73 -20.51
CA PHE A 81 -2.38 4.60 -19.59
C PHE A 81 -1.00 4.23 -19.05
N ASN A 82 0.02 4.22 -19.91
CA ASN A 82 1.40 3.89 -19.53
C ASN A 82 2.10 5.05 -18.81
N VAL A 83 1.86 6.29 -19.24
CA VAL A 83 2.44 7.47 -18.57
C VAL A 83 1.91 7.58 -17.14
N LEU A 84 0.60 7.41 -16.92
CA LEU A 84 0.01 7.42 -15.58
C LEU A 84 0.62 6.33 -14.67
N PHE A 85 1.00 5.19 -15.25
CA PHE A 85 1.64 4.11 -14.52
C PHE A 85 3.05 4.49 -14.02
N ILE A 86 3.84 5.16 -14.87
CA ILE A 86 5.23 5.56 -14.59
C ILE A 86 5.30 6.67 -13.53
N LEU A 87 4.27 7.52 -13.41
CA LEU A 87 4.30 8.65 -12.49
C LEU A 87 4.61 8.22 -11.04
N PRO A 88 5.65 8.78 -10.39
CA PRO A 88 6.03 8.46 -9.03
C PRO A 88 5.16 9.21 -8.02
N ILE A 89 3.83 9.08 -8.11
CA ILE A 89 2.88 9.78 -7.24
C ILE A 89 3.18 9.53 -5.74
N PRO A 90 3.48 8.29 -5.29
CA PRO A 90 3.82 8.06 -3.89
C PRO A 90 5.05 8.85 -3.42
N GLN A 91 6.07 9.03 -4.27
CA GLN A 91 7.27 9.81 -3.91
C GLN A 91 6.95 11.28 -3.66
N VAL A 92 6.00 11.84 -4.39
CA VAL A 92 5.60 13.26 -4.30
C VAL A 92 4.61 13.48 -3.15
N VAL A 93 3.70 12.53 -2.91
CA VAL A 93 2.63 12.67 -1.92
C VAL A 93 3.10 12.32 -0.50
N MET A 94 4.03 11.37 -0.34
CA MET A 94 4.50 10.93 0.98
C MET A 94 5.14 12.02 1.84
N PRO A 95 6.01 12.90 1.31
CA PRO A 95 6.56 14.01 2.10
C PRO A 95 5.45 14.90 2.67
N SER A 96 4.40 15.17 1.89
CA SER A 96 3.26 15.96 2.33
C SER A 96 2.50 15.25 3.46
N ILE A 97 2.28 13.94 3.36
CA ILE A 97 1.63 13.17 4.44
C ILE A 97 2.50 13.18 5.70
N PHE A 98 3.81 12.99 5.56
CA PHE A 98 4.73 13.00 6.69
C PHE A 98 4.78 14.37 7.37
N SER A 99 4.71 15.44 6.57
CA SER A 99 4.56 16.80 7.09
C SER A 99 3.26 16.95 7.88
N GLU A 100 2.12 16.51 7.34
CA GLU A 100 0.83 16.57 8.04
C GLU A 100 0.81 15.75 9.33
N MET A 101 1.47 14.59 9.36
CA MET A 101 1.65 13.80 10.58
C MET A 101 2.53 14.47 11.63
N ARG A 102 3.41 15.40 11.26
CA ARG A 102 4.30 16.09 12.22
C ARG A 102 3.67 17.33 12.85
N ARG A 103 2.56 17.81 12.30
CA ARG A 103 1.84 19.00 12.77
C ARG A 103 1.01 18.67 14.00
N THR A 104 0.58 19.67 14.75
CA THR A 104 -0.37 19.51 15.87
C THR A 104 -1.78 19.20 15.40
N LYS A 105 -2.14 19.71 14.22
CA LYS A 105 -3.44 19.54 13.59
C LYS A 105 -3.24 19.14 12.14
N SER A 106 -3.88 18.04 11.75
CA SER A 106 -3.89 17.55 10.38
C SER A 106 -5.27 17.76 9.77
N SER A 107 -5.33 18.47 8.64
CA SER A 107 -6.59 18.65 7.89
C SER A 107 -6.61 17.87 6.58
N ASN A 108 -5.44 17.59 6.00
CA ASN A 108 -5.36 17.13 4.60
C ASN A 108 -5.02 15.64 4.46
N ILE A 109 -4.67 14.95 5.54
CA ILE A 109 -4.16 13.56 5.47
C ILE A 109 -5.14 12.60 4.78
N THR A 110 -6.45 12.72 5.04
CA THR A 110 -7.49 11.90 4.41
C THR A 110 -7.52 12.09 2.89
N ASN A 111 -7.41 13.33 2.41
CA ASN A 111 -7.41 13.63 0.98
C ASN A 111 -6.16 13.07 0.30
N LEU A 112 -5.00 13.21 0.95
CA LEU A 112 -3.73 12.66 0.44
C LEU A 112 -3.75 11.12 0.41
N ASN A 113 -4.34 10.47 1.41
CA ASN A 113 -4.55 9.02 1.40
C ASN A 113 -5.45 8.58 0.25
N SER A 114 -6.54 9.31 -0.03
CA SER A 114 -7.42 9.02 -1.16
C SER A 114 -6.66 9.08 -2.49
N VAL A 115 -5.76 10.05 -2.67
CA VAL A 115 -4.90 10.13 -3.87
C VAL A 115 -4.03 8.87 -4.01
N ILE A 116 -3.42 8.41 -2.92
CA ILE A 116 -2.62 7.18 -2.91
C ILE A 116 -3.50 5.97 -3.25
N LEU A 117 -4.64 5.80 -2.57
CA LEU A 117 -5.53 4.67 -2.76
C LEU A 117 -6.08 4.60 -4.19
N LEU A 118 -6.48 5.75 -4.76
CA LEU A 118 -6.94 5.83 -6.15
C LEU A 118 -5.82 5.46 -7.13
N HIS A 119 -4.60 5.94 -6.89
CA HIS A 119 -3.45 5.59 -7.72
C HIS A 119 -3.11 4.10 -7.66
N TYR A 120 -3.10 3.53 -6.45
CA TYR A 120 -2.88 2.09 -6.25
C TYR A 120 -3.99 1.25 -6.89
N GLY A 121 -5.26 1.63 -6.68
CA GLY A 121 -6.41 0.94 -7.28
C GLY A 121 -6.37 0.99 -8.81
N ALA A 122 -6.03 2.15 -9.38
CA ALA A 122 -5.80 2.29 -10.81
C ALA A 122 -4.74 1.28 -11.27
N ARG A 123 -3.55 1.26 -10.65
CA ARG A 123 -2.46 0.33 -10.99
C ARG A 123 -2.83 -1.15 -10.87
N VAL A 124 -3.52 -1.54 -9.80
CA VAL A 124 -4.00 -2.92 -9.62
C VAL A 124 -4.98 -3.29 -10.73
N SER A 125 -5.90 -2.41 -11.10
CA SER A 125 -6.81 -2.66 -12.22
C SER A 125 -6.07 -2.84 -13.55
N GLN A 126 -4.94 -2.13 -13.75
CA GLN A 126 -4.10 -2.29 -14.94
C GLN A 126 -3.46 -3.67 -14.97
N ILE A 127 -2.88 -4.10 -13.84
CA ILE A 127 -2.25 -5.41 -13.69
C ILE A 127 -3.29 -6.51 -13.94
N TYR A 128 -4.48 -6.39 -13.35
CA TYR A 128 -5.56 -7.35 -13.54
C TYR A 128 -5.96 -7.49 -15.01
N ARG A 129 -6.13 -6.37 -15.74
CA ARG A 129 -6.46 -6.41 -17.17
C ARG A 129 -5.35 -7.00 -18.02
N TYR A 130 -4.09 -6.73 -17.67
CA TYR A 130 -2.94 -7.33 -18.34
C TYR A 130 -2.93 -8.86 -18.17
N ILE A 131 -3.12 -9.34 -16.93
CA ILE A 131 -3.21 -10.77 -16.62
C ILE A 131 -4.37 -11.42 -17.39
N LEU A 132 -5.56 -10.81 -17.37
CA LEU A 132 -6.72 -11.35 -18.07
C LEU A 132 -6.51 -11.46 -19.59
N ALA A 133 -5.83 -10.48 -20.20
CA ALA A 133 -5.52 -10.51 -21.63
C ALA A 133 -4.50 -11.61 -21.99
N ASP A 134 -3.50 -11.82 -21.15
CA ASP A 134 -2.47 -12.85 -21.33
C ASP A 134 -3.08 -14.26 -21.29
N HIS A 135 -3.94 -14.53 -20.30
CA HIS A 135 -4.64 -15.81 -20.16
C HIS A 135 -5.56 -16.16 -21.34
N ALA A 136 -6.12 -15.16 -22.03
CA ALA A 136 -6.97 -15.41 -23.20
C ALA A 136 -6.16 -15.87 -24.44
N SER A 137 -4.83 -15.72 -24.42
CA SER A 137 -3.94 -16.00 -25.55
C SER A 137 -3.08 -17.26 -25.40
N ALA A 138 -3.11 -17.92 -24.25
CA ALA A 138 -2.21 -19.03 -23.94
C ALA A 138 -2.85 -20.41 -24.20
N GLU A 139 -2.38 -21.14 -25.21
CA GLU A 139 -2.55 -22.60 -25.30
C GLU A 139 -1.59 -23.28 -24.30
N LYS A 140 -2.12 -24.05 -23.35
CA LYS A 140 -1.30 -24.79 -22.36
C LYS A 140 -0.99 -26.18 -22.89
N CYS A 141 0.26 -26.42 -23.31
CA CYS A 141 0.67 -27.71 -23.87
C CYS A 141 1.69 -28.51 -23.04
N ASP A 142 2.19 -28.02 -21.90
CA ASP A 142 3.20 -28.74 -21.12
C ASP A 142 3.05 -28.57 -19.58
N LYS A 143 3.42 -29.61 -18.81
CA LYS A 143 3.43 -29.66 -17.34
C LYS A 143 4.28 -28.54 -16.74
N ALA A 144 5.39 -28.18 -17.37
CA ALA A 144 6.24 -27.07 -16.94
C ALA A 144 5.49 -25.72 -16.95
N SER A 145 4.61 -25.52 -17.94
CA SER A 145 3.78 -24.30 -18.04
C SER A 145 2.80 -24.18 -16.87
N VAL A 146 2.27 -25.31 -16.38
CA VAL A 146 1.31 -25.31 -15.27
C VAL A 146 2.00 -24.98 -13.93
N TRP A 147 3.22 -25.47 -13.71
CA TRP A 147 4.03 -25.14 -12.53
C TRP A 147 4.40 -23.66 -12.44
N ILE A 148 4.77 -23.06 -13.58
CA ILE A 148 5.12 -21.63 -13.67
C ILE A 148 3.90 -20.77 -13.30
N GLU A 149 2.72 -21.15 -13.79
CA GLU A 149 1.48 -20.42 -13.53
C GLU A 149 1.02 -20.53 -12.08
N ALA A 150 1.04 -21.73 -11.49
CA ALA A 150 0.73 -21.93 -10.08
C ALA A 150 1.65 -21.11 -9.17
N SER A 151 2.95 -21.09 -9.49
CA SER A 151 3.95 -20.27 -8.79
C SER A 151 3.66 -18.77 -8.92
N PHE A 152 3.21 -18.32 -10.10
CA PHE A 152 2.83 -16.94 -10.34
C PHE A 152 1.60 -16.53 -9.52
N TYR A 153 0.56 -17.36 -9.44
CA TYR A 153 -0.60 -17.06 -8.59
C TYR A 153 -0.27 -17.03 -7.11
N LEU A 154 0.59 -17.95 -6.63
CA LEU A 154 1.09 -17.90 -5.26
C LEU A 154 1.88 -16.62 -4.99
N PHE A 155 2.74 -16.21 -5.93
CA PHE A 155 3.45 -14.95 -5.84
C PHE A 155 2.51 -13.74 -5.74
N LEU A 156 1.45 -13.71 -6.56
CA LEU A 156 0.42 -12.65 -6.49
C LEU A 156 -0.32 -12.65 -5.15
N TYR A 157 -0.60 -13.83 -4.59
CA TYR A 157 -1.22 -13.97 -3.27
C TYR A 157 -0.34 -13.40 -2.15
N ILE A 158 0.95 -13.75 -2.15
CA ILE A 158 1.94 -13.21 -1.21
C ILE A 158 2.09 -11.70 -1.39
N LEU A 159 2.13 -11.24 -2.64
CA LEU A 159 2.20 -9.81 -2.95
C LEU A 159 0.98 -9.05 -2.41
N ALA A 160 -0.23 -9.60 -2.54
CA ALA A 160 -1.44 -9.00 -1.97
C ALA A 160 -1.34 -8.91 -0.43
N GLY A 161 -0.82 -9.96 0.22
CA GLY A 161 -0.52 -9.94 1.66
C GLY A 161 0.46 -8.83 2.05
N HIS A 162 1.55 -8.67 1.30
CA HIS A 162 2.51 -7.58 1.51
C HIS A 162 1.85 -6.20 1.34
N VAL A 163 1.03 -6.02 0.31
CA VAL A 163 0.30 -4.76 0.04
C VAL A 163 -0.63 -4.42 1.20
N THR A 164 -1.49 -5.35 1.60
CA THR A 164 -2.42 -5.15 2.72
C THR A 164 -1.68 -4.86 4.01
N GLY A 165 -0.59 -5.59 4.28
CA GLY A 165 0.26 -5.37 5.43
C GLY A 165 0.91 -3.98 5.48
N ALA A 166 1.41 -3.50 4.35
CA ALA A 166 2.01 -2.18 4.25
C ALA A 166 0.97 -1.08 4.50
N PHE A 167 -0.21 -1.16 3.89
CA PHE A 167 -1.31 -0.23 4.16
C PHE A 167 -1.70 -0.24 5.64
N TRP A 168 -1.79 -1.43 6.25
CA TRP A 168 -2.07 -1.55 7.67
C TRP A 168 -1.01 -0.90 8.54
N TYR A 169 0.29 -1.10 8.26
CA TYR A 169 1.38 -0.42 8.98
C TYR A 169 1.27 1.12 8.87
N PHE A 170 1.03 1.62 7.66
CA PHE A 170 0.93 3.05 7.40
C PHE A 170 -0.28 3.67 8.09
N PHE A 171 -1.46 3.05 7.96
CA PHE A 171 -2.67 3.50 8.64
C PHE A 171 -2.59 3.34 10.15
N SER A 172 -1.86 2.34 10.67
CA SER A 172 -1.58 2.24 12.10
C SER A 172 -0.78 3.44 12.61
N THR A 173 0.27 3.83 11.87
CA THR A 173 1.05 5.04 12.18
C THR A 173 0.14 6.27 12.19
N GLN A 174 -0.70 6.45 11.16
CA GLN A 174 -1.62 7.58 11.09
C GLN A 174 -2.69 7.56 12.18
N ARG A 175 -3.15 6.37 12.58
CA ARG A 175 -4.13 6.21 13.65
C ARG A 175 -3.54 6.62 15.00
N LEU A 176 -2.27 6.28 15.26
CA LEU A 176 -1.55 6.77 16.42
C LEU A 176 -1.38 8.29 16.38
N MET A 177 -1.01 8.85 15.22
CA MET A 177 -0.93 10.30 15.07
C MET A 177 -2.28 11.00 15.29
N ALA A 178 -3.38 10.41 14.81
CA ALA A 178 -4.73 10.92 15.03
C ALA A 178 -5.09 10.93 16.52
N CYS A 179 -4.63 9.93 17.28
CA CYS A 179 -4.78 9.95 18.72
C CYS A 179 -4.03 11.12 19.36
N TRP A 180 -2.76 11.32 19.00
CA TRP A 180 -1.97 12.43 19.54
C TRP A 180 -2.54 13.80 19.17
N HIS A 181 -3.01 13.98 17.92
CA HIS A 181 -3.70 15.21 17.50
C HIS A 181 -4.96 15.47 18.35
N LYS A 182 -5.79 14.45 18.57
CA LYS A 182 -7.02 14.59 19.35
C LYS A 182 -6.72 14.89 20.82
N ALA A 183 -5.70 14.26 21.40
CA ALA A 183 -5.25 14.54 22.74
C ALA A 183 -4.79 16.01 22.90
N CYS A 184 -4.03 16.52 21.92
CA CYS A 184 -3.60 17.92 21.87
C CYS A 184 -4.75 18.91 21.65
N GLU A 185 -5.77 18.56 20.86
CA GLU A 185 -6.96 19.40 20.68
C GLU A 185 -7.73 19.57 21.99
N ILE A 186 -7.74 18.55 22.85
CA ILE A 186 -8.46 18.56 24.14
C ILE A 186 -7.62 19.18 25.27
N HIS A 187 -6.32 18.88 25.34
CA HIS A 187 -5.45 19.20 26.50
C HIS A 187 -4.26 20.12 26.17
N GLY A 188 -4.11 20.57 24.92
CA GLY A 188 -2.89 21.24 24.45
C GLY A 188 -2.74 22.72 24.81
N ASP A 189 -3.68 23.30 25.57
CA ASP A 189 -3.67 24.70 26.05
C ASP A 189 -3.33 25.76 24.98
N GLY A 190 -3.63 25.49 23.71
CA GLY A 190 -3.33 26.39 22.59
C GLY A 190 -1.86 26.49 22.20
N VAL A 191 -0.98 25.63 22.73
CA VAL A 191 0.45 25.60 22.37
C VAL A 191 0.64 24.82 21.07
N GLU A 192 1.33 25.43 20.10
CA GLU A 192 1.72 24.74 18.87
C GLU A 192 2.85 23.75 19.16
N ILE A 193 2.52 22.47 19.19
CA ILE A 193 3.46 21.37 19.39
C ILE A 193 3.77 20.74 18.03
N SER A 194 5.03 20.43 17.77
CA SER A 194 5.42 19.58 16.63
C SER A 194 5.79 18.19 17.12
N PHE A 195 5.29 17.17 16.44
CA PHE A 195 5.68 15.77 16.65
C PHE A 195 6.96 15.39 15.89
N ASN A 196 7.71 16.36 15.37
CA ASN A 196 8.95 16.08 14.65
C ASN A 196 10.09 15.77 15.65
N CYS A 197 10.70 14.59 15.52
CA CYS A 197 11.82 14.17 16.38
C CYS A 197 13.12 14.99 16.20
N ASP A 198 13.21 15.86 15.19
CA ASP A 198 14.38 16.72 14.96
C ASP A 198 14.34 18.04 15.78
N HIS A 199 13.23 18.34 16.46
CA HIS A 199 13.06 19.56 17.30
C HIS A 199 13.03 19.24 18.81
N SER A 200 13.16 20.28 19.65
CA SER A 200 13.14 20.15 21.10
C SER A 200 11.81 19.55 21.59
N PHE A 201 11.88 18.38 22.19
CA PHE A 201 10.70 17.67 22.68
C PHE A 201 10.21 18.28 24.01
N ARG A 202 8.88 18.35 24.17
CA ARG A 202 8.24 18.52 25.48
C ARG A 202 7.58 17.20 25.81
N LYS A 203 7.88 16.61 26.98
CA LYS A 203 7.19 15.41 27.44
C LYS A 203 5.74 15.78 27.77
N LEU A 204 4.79 15.21 27.03
CA LEU A 204 3.36 15.49 27.16
C LEU A 204 2.70 14.28 27.83
N SER A 205 2.68 14.27 29.16
CA SER A 205 2.18 13.12 29.95
C SER A 205 0.72 12.78 29.61
N PHE A 206 -0.10 13.75 29.23
CA PHE A 206 -1.49 13.51 28.83
C PHE A 206 -1.64 12.62 27.59
N LEU A 207 -0.59 12.50 26.75
CA LEU A 207 -0.59 11.58 25.61
C LEU A 207 -0.57 10.12 26.07
N ASP A 208 0.14 9.81 27.16
CA ASP A 208 0.19 8.45 27.72
C ASP A 208 -1.19 8.02 28.25
N ASP A 209 -1.90 8.97 28.87
CA ASP A 209 -3.22 8.71 29.45
C ASP A 209 -4.31 8.58 28.38
N PHE A 210 -4.32 9.48 27.39
CA PHE A 210 -5.36 9.50 26.35
C PHE A 210 -5.15 8.44 25.26
N CYS A 211 -3.89 8.22 24.86
CA CYS A 211 -3.51 7.29 23.79
C CYS A 211 -2.97 5.96 24.35
N ARG A 212 -3.64 5.44 25.36
CA ARG A 212 -3.22 4.24 26.09
C ARG A 212 -3.33 2.99 25.20
N ILE A 213 -2.31 2.14 25.23
CA ILE A 213 -2.21 0.92 24.42
C ILE A 213 -2.57 -0.31 25.28
N ASP A 214 -3.82 -0.39 25.77
CA ASP A 214 -4.24 -1.46 26.70
C ASP A 214 -5.52 -2.19 26.25
N ASP A 215 -5.83 -3.33 26.90
CA ASP A 215 -7.03 -4.16 26.64
C ASP A 215 -8.28 -3.70 27.40
N THR A 216 -8.13 -2.80 28.36
CA THR A 216 -9.24 -2.34 29.19
C THR A 216 -9.83 -1.07 28.58
N PRO A 217 -11.01 -1.15 27.93
CA PRO A 217 -11.68 0.03 27.41
C PRO A 217 -12.10 0.90 28.59
N SER A 218 -11.35 1.97 28.83
CA SER A 218 -11.89 3.07 29.61
C SER A 218 -12.70 3.97 28.67
N PRO A 219 -13.86 4.49 29.10
CA PRO A 219 -14.69 5.35 28.25
C PRO A 219 -13.99 6.63 27.77
N SER A 220 -12.84 6.98 28.37
CA SER A 220 -12.01 8.13 28.02
C SER A 220 -10.82 7.79 27.09
N SER A 221 -10.51 6.52 26.86
CA SER A 221 -9.36 6.09 26.04
C SER A 221 -9.67 6.08 24.54
N PHE A 222 -8.65 6.33 23.72
CA PHE A 222 -8.78 6.28 22.27
C PHE A 222 -8.83 4.84 21.76
N ASP A 223 -9.89 4.50 21.02
CA ASP A 223 -10.04 3.19 20.41
C ASP A 223 -9.22 3.07 19.10
N PHE A 224 -8.25 2.16 19.10
CA PHE A 224 -7.38 1.87 17.96
C PHE A 224 -7.93 0.79 17.02
N GLY A 225 -8.91 -0.02 17.45
CA GLY A 225 -9.46 -1.14 16.68
C GLY A 225 -8.38 -2.06 16.08
N ILE A 226 -8.45 -2.32 14.78
CA ILE A 226 -7.53 -3.23 14.06
C ILE A 226 -6.07 -2.76 14.05
N PHE A 227 -5.81 -1.49 14.40
CA PHE A 227 -4.47 -0.91 14.44
C PHE A 227 -3.77 -1.10 15.79
N LEU A 228 -4.51 -1.56 16.81
CA LEU A 228 -4.01 -1.76 18.16
C LEU A 228 -2.84 -2.76 18.22
N GLU A 229 -2.91 -3.81 17.40
CA GLU A 229 -1.86 -4.83 17.31
C GLU A 229 -0.51 -4.25 16.83
N ALA A 230 -0.51 -3.25 15.95
CA ALA A 230 0.72 -2.58 15.51
C ALA A 230 1.38 -1.79 16.65
N CYS A 231 0.58 -1.14 17.49
CA CYS A 231 1.07 -0.44 18.67
C CYS A 231 1.64 -1.43 19.70
N ARG A 232 0.92 -2.52 19.99
CA ARG A 232 1.33 -3.54 20.98
C ARG A 232 2.58 -4.30 20.61
N SER A 233 2.69 -4.69 19.35
CA SER A 233 3.88 -5.38 18.83
C SER A 233 5.12 -4.49 18.77
N ARG A 234 4.97 -3.17 18.99
CA ARG A 234 6.01 -2.15 18.84
C ARG A 234 6.66 -2.15 17.45
N ILE A 235 5.94 -2.65 16.44
CA ILE A 235 6.47 -2.68 15.07
C ILE A 235 6.65 -1.27 14.51
N LEU A 236 5.82 -0.32 14.98
CA LEU A 236 5.91 1.11 14.64
C LEU A 236 7.22 1.76 15.16
N GLU A 237 7.78 1.23 16.24
CA GLU A 237 9.04 1.70 16.85
C GLU A 237 10.28 1.02 16.25
N SER A 238 10.12 -0.15 15.62
CA SER A 238 11.24 -0.90 15.06
C SER A 238 12.00 -0.08 14.01
N THR A 239 13.32 -0.24 13.96
CA THR A 239 14.16 0.27 12.86
C THR A 239 14.48 -0.82 11.84
N GLY A 240 14.23 -2.09 12.18
CA GLY A 240 14.51 -3.26 11.34
C GLY A 240 13.55 -3.37 10.16
N PHE A 241 14.02 -3.03 8.96
CA PHE A 241 13.18 -3.04 7.76
C PHE A 241 12.59 -4.42 7.44
N LEU A 242 13.41 -5.47 7.44
CA LEU A 242 12.95 -6.83 7.12
C LEU A 242 11.93 -7.33 8.15
N GLN A 243 12.13 -6.99 9.42
CA GLN A 243 11.19 -7.32 10.49
C GLN A 243 9.81 -6.68 10.24
N LYS A 244 9.77 -5.40 9.85
CA LYS A 244 8.51 -4.71 9.47
C LYS A 244 7.83 -5.40 8.31
N VAL A 245 8.56 -5.62 7.22
CA VAL A 245 8.00 -6.20 6.00
C VAL A 245 7.44 -7.60 6.26
N LEU A 246 8.18 -8.47 6.94
CA LEU A 246 7.74 -9.84 7.21
C LEU A 246 6.55 -9.87 8.17
N TYR A 247 6.61 -9.09 9.25
CA TYR A 247 5.52 -9.04 10.24
C TYR A 247 4.23 -8.49 9.62
N CYS A 248 4.32 -7.39 8.87
CA CYS A 248 3.17 -6.80 8.19
C CYS A 248 2.66 -7.69 7.06
N CYS A 249 3.54 -8.34 6.29
CA CYS A 249 3.14 -9.30 5.27
C CYS A 249 2.40 -10.50 5.88
N TRP A 250 2.88 -11.02 7.01
CA TRP A 250 2.19 -12.07 7.76
C TRP A 250 0.81 -11.61 8.22
N TRP A 251 0.70 -10.40 8.80
CA TRP A 251 -0.59 -9.83 9.20
C TRP A 251 -1.56 -9.70 8.03
N GLY A 252 -1.08 -9.21 6.88
CA GLY A 252 -1.88 -9.07 5.66
C GLY A 252 -2.34 -10.42 5.11
N LEU A 253 -1.44 -11.41 5.03
CA LEU A 253 -1.77 -12.78 4.59
C LEU A 253 -2.81 -13.43 5.50
N ARG A 254 -2.64 -13.32 6.82
CA ARG A 254 -3.55 -13.90 7.81
C ARG A 254 -4.99 -13.40 7.61
N ASN A 255 -5.16 -12.10 7.40
CA ASN A 255 -6.48 -11.49 7.26
C ASN A 255 -7.08 -11.67 5.85
N LEU A 256 -6.26 -11.66 4.79
CA LEU A 256 -6.72 -11.98 3.43
C LEU A 256 -7.15 -13.43 3.27
N SER A 257 -6.57 -14.36 4.03
CA SER A 257 -6.93 -15.77 3.95
C SER A 257 -8.34 -16.06 4.48
N SER A 258 -8.96 -15.13 5.21
CA SER A 258 -10.26 -15.26 5.91
C SER A 258 -10.33 -16.36 6.98
N PHE A 259 -9.56 -17.45 6.88
CA PHE A 259 -9.47 -18.54 7.87
C PHE A 259 -8.78 -18.11 9.18
N GLY A 260 -7.85 -17.16 9.11
CA GLY A 260 -7.09 -16.68 10.28
C GLY A 260 -7.50 -15.30 10.76
N SER A 261 -8.54 -14.70 10.15
CA SER A 261 -8.94 -13.32 10.40
C SER A 261 -9.71 -13.19 11.71
N ASN A 262 -9.33 -12.22 12.52
CA ASN A 262 -10.01 -11.85 13.76
C ASN A 262 -10.07 -10.33 13.90
N LEU A 263 -10.35 -9.64 12.78
CA LEU A 263 -10.44 -8.18 12.74
C LEU A 263 -11.54 -7.68 13.67
N GLN A 264 -11.14 -6.92 14.69
CA GLN A 264 -12.04 -6.24 15.61
C GLN A 264 -11.91 -4.74 15.36
N THR A 265 -12.94 -4.14 14.76
CA THR A 265 -12.93 -2.74 14.35
C THR A 265 -13.46 -1.81 15.44
N SER A 266 -13.00 -0.56 15.42
CA SER A 266 -13.65 0.52 16.17
C SER A 266 -14.85 1.10 15.39
N SER A 267 -15.50 2.13 15.93
CA SER A 267 -16.53 2.92 15.21
C SER A 267 -15.97 3.84 14.12
N TYR A 268 -14.66 3.82 13.86
CA TYR A 268 -14.04 4.68 12.86
C TYR A 268 -14.39 4.24 11.42
N ILE A 269 -14.97 5.16 10.65
CA ILE A 269 -15.53 4.87 9.30
C ILE A 269 -14.48 4.31 8.34
N TRP A 270 -13.31 4.95 8.23
CA TRP A 270 -12.27 4.54 7.27
C TRP A 270 -11.62 3.21 7.62
N GLU A 271 -11.54 2.88 8.91
CA GLU A 271 -11.14 1.55 9.36
C GLU A 271 -12.14 0.48 8.93
N ASN A 272 -13.44 0.74 9.14
CA ASN A 272 -14.48 -0.20 8.73
C ASN A 272 -14.48 -0.41 7.20
N ILE A 273 -14.30 0.65 6.41
CA ILE A 273 -14.14 0.54 4.94
C ILE A 273 -12.93 -0.33 4.59
N PHE A 274 -11.80 -0.13 5.26
CA PHE A 274 -10.58 -0.93 5.02
C PHE A 274 -10.78 -2.41 5.40
N ALA A 275 -11.39 -2.68 6.56
CA ALA A 275 -11.68 -4.04 7.03
C ALA A 275 -12.69 -4.79 6.12
N LEU A 276 -13.72 -4.08 5.63
CA LEU A 276 -14.64 -4.60 4.62
C LEU A 276 -13.88 -4.95 3.34
N GLY A 277 -13.01 -4.06 2.88
CA GLY A 277 -12.13 -4.32 1.74
C GLY A 277 -11.30 -5.59 1.93
N ILE A 278 -10.58 -5.72 3.05
CA ILE A 278 -9.76 -6.91 3.35
C ILE A 278 -10.61 -8.19 3.30
N SER A 279 -11.79 -8.17 3.92
CA SER A 279 -12.68 -9.34 3.98
C SER A 279 -13.21 -9.73 2.60
N THR A 280 -13.66 -8.76 1.80
CA THR A 280 -14.20 -9.01 0.46
C THR A 280 -13.11 -9.43 -0.53
N PHE A 281 -12.00 -8.68 -0.59
CA PHE A 281 -10.88 -9.01 -1.48
C PHE A 281 -10.22 -10.33 -1.07
N GLY A 282 -10.07 -10.58 0.23
CA GLY A 282 -9.51 -11.81 0.77
C GLY A 282 -10.29 -13.05 0.34
N LEU A 283 -11.61 -13.03 0.52
CA LEU A 283 -12.48 -14.13 0.09
C LEU A 283 -12.37 -14.42 -1.41
N LEU A 284 -12.47 -13.38 -2.25
CA LEU A 284 -12.37 -13.53 -3.71
C LEU A 284 -11.01 -14.07 -4.13
N LEU A 285 -9.93 -13.54 -3.55
CA LEU A 285 -8.56 -13.93 -3.86
C LEU A 285 -8.29 -15.38 -3.44
N PHE A 286 -8.77 -15.77 -2.26
CA PHE A 286 -8.63 -17.13 -1.76
C PHE A 286 -9.40 -18.14 -2.63
N LEU A 287 -10.65 -17.83 -3.00
CA LEU A 287 -11.44 -18.67 -3.90
C LEU A 287 -10.78 -18.80 -5.27
N TYR A 288 -10.27 -17.70 -5.82
CA TYR A 288 -9.55 -17.70 -7.09
C TYR A 288 -8.27 -18.54 -7.02
N PHE A 289 -7.48 -18.39 -5.95
CA PHE A 289 -6.27 -19.17 -5.75
C PHE A 289 -6.56 -20.67 -5.61
N MET A 290 -7.52 -21.04 -4.76
CA MET A 290 -7.93 -22.43 -4.56
C MET A 290 -8.49 -23.06 -5.84
N GLY A 291 -9.32 -22.34 -6.59
CA GLY A 291 -9.86 -22.82 -7.86
C GLY A 291 -8.76 -23.15 -8.88
N ASN A 292 -7.75 -22.28 -8.99
CA ASN A 292 -6.61 -22.53 -9.88
C ASN A 292 -5.69 -23.66 -9.38
N LEU A 293 -5.50 -23.80 -8.06
CA LEU A 293 -4.77 -24.93 -7.48
C LEU A 293 -5.47 -26.27 -7.69
N GLN A 294 -6.81 -26.31 -7.63
CA GLN A 294 -7.57 -27.54 -7.88
C GLN A 294 -7.39 -28.02 -9.31
N VAL A 295 -7.42 -27.12 -10.29
CA VAL A 295 -7.14 -27.44 -11.69
C VAL A 295 -5.72 -28.02 -11.84
N PHE A 296 -4.75 -27.47 -11.13
CA PHE A 296 -3.38 -28.00 -11.09
C PHE A 296 -3.33 -29.44 -10.54
N MET A 297 -3.93 -29.70 -9.37
CA MET A 297 -3.92 -31.03 -8.75
C MET A 297 -4.65 -32.11 -9.57
N ILE A 298 -5.68 -31.72 -10.34
CA ILE A 298 -6.44 -32.65 -11.20
C ILE A 298 -5.74 -32.88 -12.55
N SER A 299 -4.85 -31.98 -12.96
CA SER A 299 -4.06 -32.09 -14.21
C SER A 299 -2.82 -32.99 -14.11
N GLU A 300 -2.55 -33.52 -12.92
CA GLU A 300 -1.48 -34.51 -12.64
C GLU A 300 -1.99 -35.94 -12.79
#